data_AF-A0A970TP10-F1
#
_entry.id   AF-A0A970TP10-F1
#
_cell.length_a   1.000
_cell.length_b   1.000
_cell.length_c   1.000
_cell.angle_alpha   90.00
_cell.angle_beta   90.00
_cell.angle_gamma   90.00
#
_symmetry.space_group_name_H-M   'P 1'
#
loop_
_entity.id
_entity.type
_entity.pdbx_description
1 polymer ?
#
loop_
_entity_poly.entity_id
_entity_poly.type
_entity_poly.pdbx_seq_one_letter_code
_entity_poly.pdbx_strand_id
1 'polypeptide(L)'
;MKKLFLLTAALAIVFANVVLACPPGWTEYPEVETITVGNCSYQFIYCYGIVNGLHSVSISQIAVISPCTGEDFDQDAQKVTDAILIKIATTPFITEWAGYETIPVCPGDLMCLLRMYDAICYDGWVATSSLDPLGTDFPVQVMNKCDESERCCNETVTICYDEINNEYVITRLGGGMMGPDCKEPCHTNCEY
;
A
#
# COMPACT_ATOMS: atom_id res chain seq x y z
N MET A 1 16.18 -47.98 -24.54
CA MET A 1 15.43 -46.71 -24.43
C MET A 1 15.44 -46.22 -22.99
N LYS A 2 16.39 -45.38 -22.57
CA LYS A 2 16.37 -44.67 -21.26
C LYS A 2 17.28 -43.43 -21.35
N LYS A 3 16.82 -42.40 -22.06
CA LYS A 3 17.43 -41.06 -22.06
C LYS A 3 16.35 -40.02 -22.32
N LEU A 4 15.48 -39.77 -21.35
CA LEU A 4 14.54 -38.65 -21.40
C LEU A 4 13.95 -38.33 -20.01
N PHE A 5 14.80 -38.09 -19.01
CA PHE A 5 14.33 -37.73 -17.65
C PHE A 5 15.19 -36.65 -16.99
N LEU A 6 15.74 -35.71 -17.76
CA LEU A 6 16.57 -34.62 -17.21
C LEU A 6 16.21 -33.22 -17.72
N LEU A 7 15.03 -33.03 -18.31
CA LEU A 7 14.62 -31.73 -18.86
C LEU A 7 13.39 -31.09 -18.18
N THR A 8 12.78 -31.74 -17.19
CA THR A 8 11.61 -31.20 -16.49
C THR A 8 11.92 -30.64 -15.10
N ALA A 9 13.15 -30.79 -14.59
CA ALA A 9 13.55 -30.25 -13.28
C ALA A 9 14.13 -28.82 -13.35
N ALA A 10 14.38 -28.28 -14.54
CA ALA A 10 14.94 -26.93 -14.74
C ALA A 10 13.88 -25.85 -14.98
N LEU A 11 12.58 -26.21 -15.03
CA LEU A 11 11.46 -25.26 -15.20
C LEU A 11 10.70 -25.03 -13.89
N ALA A 12 11.39 -25.14 -12.76
CA ALA A 12 10.85 -24.87 -11.42
C ALA A 12 11.58 -23.72 -10.70
N ILE A 13 12.46 -22.98 -11.41
CA ILE A 13 13.36 -21.97 -10.82
C ILE A 13 13.05 -20.54 -11.31
N VAL A 14 11.81 -20.23 -11.72
CA VAL A 14 11.47 -18.86 -12.15
C VAL A 14 10.19 -18.27 -11.55
N PHE A 15 9.53 -18.99 -10.63
CA PHE A 15 8.36 -18.45 -9.89
C PHE A 15 8.64 -18.31 -8.38
N ALA A 16 9.91 -18.24 -8.01
CA ALA A 16 10.28 -17.86 -6.66
C ALA A 16 10.35 -16.33 -6.59
N ASN A 17 9.51 -15.77 -5.71
CA ASN A 17 9.69 -14.48 -5.03
C ASN A 17 9.01 -13.25 -5.64
N VAL A 18 7.68 -13.28 -5.73
CA VAL A 18 6.88 -12.16 -5.21
C VAL A 18 5.71 -12.76 -4.41
N VAL A 19 6.01 -13.54 -3.38
CA VAL A 19 5.02 -13.76 -2.33
C VAL A 19 5.09 -12.50 -1.48
N LEU A 20 4.27 -11.50 -1.81
CA LEU A 20 4.08 -10.32 -0.95
C LEU A 20 3.34 -10.79 0.30
N ALA A 21 4.12 -11.24 1.28
CA ALA A 21 3.57 -11.84 2.48
C ALA A 21 3.03 -10.73 3.39
N CYS A 22 1.71 -10.65 3.52
CA CYS A 22 1.11 -9.90 4.61
C CYS A 22 1.62 -10.39 5.96
N PRO A 23 1.67 -9.52 7.00
CA PRO A 23 2.10 -9.95 8.32
C PRO A 23 1.27 -11.14 8.83
N PRO A 24 1.81 -12.00 9.71
CA PRO A 24 1.07 -13.17 10.20
C PRO A 24 -0.29 -12.78 10.79
N GLY A 25 -1.36 -13.43 10.29
CA GLY A 25 -2.75 -13.16 10.73
C GLY A 25 -3.46 -12.05 9.94
N TRP A 26 -2.79 -11.46 8.96
CA TRP A 26 -3.38 -10.52 8.01
C TRP A 26 -3.78 -11.22 6.72
N THR A 27 -4.73 -10.61 6.02
CA THR A 27 -5.20 -11.06 4.72
C THR A 27 -4.75 -10.07 3.66
N GLU A 28 -4.25 -10.59 2.55
CA GLU A 28 -3.95 -9.80 1.36
C GLU A 28 -5.26 -9.47 0.64
N TYR A 29 -5.40 -8.22 0.17
CA TYR A 29 -6.45 -7.93 -0.78
C TYR A 29 -6.08 -8.55 -2.14
N PRO A 30 -6.95 -9.36 -2.76
CA PRO A 30 -6.56 -10.24 -3.86
C PRO A 30 -6.25 -9.51 -5.18
N GLU A 31 -6.54 -8.21 -5.26
CA GLU A 31 -6.38 -7.41 -6.48
C GLU A 31 -5.33 -6.32 -6.29
N VAL A 32 -4.54 -6.11 -7.33
CA VAL A 32 -3.67 -4.92 -7.43
C VAL A 32 -4.54 -3.74 -7.81
N GLU A 33 -4.54 -2.73 -6.95
CA GLU A 33 -5.31 -1.52 -7.18
C GLU A 33 -4.45 -0.48 -7.88
N THR A 34 -5.09 0.36 -8.70
CA THR A 34 -4.44 1.49 -9.37
C THR A 34 -5.17 2.79 -9.02
N ILE A 35 -4.39 3.82 -8.71
CA ILE A 35 -4.88 5.19 -8.55
C ILE A 35 -4.11 6.15 -9.45
N THR A 36 -4.71 7.31 -9.71
CA THR A 36 -4.06 8.40 -10.43
C THR A 36 -4.06 9.66 -9.56
N VAL A 37 -2.89 10.27 -9.39
CA VAL A 37 -2.70 11.51 -8.65
C VAL A 37 -1.97 12.49 -9.57
N GLY A 38 -2.65 13.59 -9.92
CA GLY A 38 -2.15 14.50 -10.96
C GLY A 38 -2.05 13.78 -12.31
N ASN A 39 -0.85 13.77 -12.90
CA ASN A 39 -0.57 13.09 -14.17
C ASN A 39 0.10 11.72 -13.98
N CYS A 40 0.29 11.27 -12.74
CA CYS A 40 0.98 10.02 -12.42
C CYS A 40 -0.01 8.96 -11.96
N SER A 41 0.24 7.72 -12.36
CA SER A 41 -0.53 6.56 -11.91
C SER A 41 0.36 5.65 -11.08
N TYR A 42 -0.25 5.03 -10.07
CA TYR A 42 0.43 4.21 -9.09
C TYR A 42 -0.35 2.90 -8.90
N GLN A 43 0.35 1.78 -8.95
CA GLN A 43 -0.18 0.50 -8.48
C GLN A 43 0.18 0.33 -7.02
N PHE A 44 -0.69 -0.30 -6.25
CA PHE A 44 -0.37 -0.68 -4.88
C PHE A 44 -1.05 -1.98 -4.47
N ILE A 45 -0.44 -2.62 -3.49
CA ILE A 45 -0.94 -3.81 -2.81
C ILE A 45 -1.01 -3.49 -1.32
N TYR A 46 -2.06 -3.98 -0.67
CA TYR A 46 -2.26 -3.76 0.75
C TYR A 46 -2.79 -5.02 1.44
N CYS A 47 -2.53 -5.06 2.74
CA CYS A 47 -2.99 -6.08 3.66
C CYS A 47 -4.00 -5.45 4.61
N TYR A 48 -4.95 -6.25 5.07
CA TYR A 48 -5.90 -5.86 6.12
C TYR A 48 -5.96 -6.94 7.20
N GLY A 49 -6.24 -6.55 8.44
CA GLY A 49 -6.22 -7.45 9.58
C GLY A 49 -6.72 -6.79 10.85
N ILE A 50 -6.76 -7.55 11.95
CA ILE A 50 -7.14 -7.02 13.26
C ILE A 50 -5.92 -7.04 14.19
N VAL A 51 -5.48 -5.86 14.63
CA VAL A 51 -4.37 -5.71 15.59
C VAL A 51 -4.90 -5.19 16.91
N ASN A 52 -4.70 -5.95 17.99
CA ASN A 52 -5.19 -5.61 19.34
C ASN A 52 -6.70 -5.27 19.38
N GLY A 53 -7.50 -5.96 18.57
CA GLY A 53 -8.95 -5.73 18.48
C GLY A 53 -9.36 -4.56 17.59
N LEU A 54 -8.43 -3.95 16.86
CA LEU A 54 -8.66 -2.81 15.98
C LEU A 54 -8.49 -3.20 14.51
N HIS A 55 -9.37 -2.67 13.65
CA HIS A 55 -9.34 -2.85 12.20
C HIS A 55 -8.17 -2.07 11.58
N SER A 56 -7.16 -2.77 11.06
CA SER A 56 -5.91 -2.21 10.57
C SER A 56 -5.65 -2.53 9.10
N VAL A 57 -4.92 -1.64 8.44
CA VAL A 57 -4.49 -1.74 7.03
C VAL A 57 -2.98 -1.52 6.96
N SER A 58 -2.28 -2.22 6.08
CA SER A 58 -0.86 -2.03 5.82
C SER A 58 -0.65 -1.91 4.31
N ILE A 59 -0.03 -0.83 3.85
CA ILE A 59 0.39 -0.75 2.45
C ILE A 59 1.61 -1.66 2.32
N SER A 60 1.49 -2.69 1.49
CA SER A 60 2.56 -3.68 1.31
C SER A 60 3.54 -3.19 0.27
N GLN A 61 3.08 -2.72 -0.89
CA GLN A 61 3.96 -2.30 -1.97
C GLN A 61 3.31 -1.16 -2.74
N ILE A 62 4.14 -0.22 -3.19
CA ILE A 62 3.76 0.82 -4.14
C ILE A 62 4.66 0.67 -5.37
N ALA A 63 4.07 0.85 -6.56
CA ALA A 63 4.78 0.94 -7.83
C ALA A 63 4.32 2.19 -8.59
N VAL A 64 5.29 2.91 -9.17
CA VAL A 64 5.04 4.05 -10.06
C VAL A 64 4.94 3.55 -11.50
N ILE A 65 3.85 3.93 -12.19
CA ILE A 65 3.64 3.57 -13.59
C ILE A 65 4.26 4.64 -14.50
N SER A 66 5.00 4.18 -15.52
CA SER A 66 5.56 5.03 -16.57
C SER A 66 4.46 5.86 -17.26
N PRO A 67 4.70 7.16 -17.60
CA PRO A 67 5.99 7.83 -17.71
C PRO A 67 6.56 8.43 -16.42
N CYS A 68 5.83 8.33 -15.29
CA CYS A 68 6.34 8.82 -14.02
C CYS A 68 7.40 7.89 -13.43
N THR A 69 8.15 8.43 -12.49
CA THR A 69 9.30 7.82 -11.83
C THR A 69 9.15 7.88 -10.32
N GLY A 70 10.03 7.15 -9.62
CA GLY A 70 10.14 7.22 -8.17
C GLY A 70 10.37 8.64 -7.64
N GLU A 71 11.09 9.49 -8.37
CA GLU A 71 11.30 10.89 -7.98
C GLU A 71 9.98 11.68 -7.98
N ASP A 72 9.06 11.38 -8.89
CA ASP A 72 7.72 11.99 -8.91
C ASP A 72 6.88 11.52 -7.71
N PHE A 73 7.06 10.28 -7.24
CA PHE A 73 6.47 9.85 -5.98
C PHE A 73 7.10 10.59 -4.80
N ASP A 74 8.43 10.63 -4.71
CA ASP A 74 9.14 11.19 -3.55
C ASP A 74 8.81 12.68 -3.33
N GLN A 75 8.48 13.42 -4.40
CA GLN A 75 8.04 14.82 -4.33
C GLN A 75 6.61 15.01 -3.79
N ASP A 76 5.73 14.01 -3.96
CA ASP A 76 4.31 14.05 -3.61
C ASP A 76 3.92 12.90 -2.66
N ALA A 77 4.87 12.36 -1.90
CA ALA A 77 4.74 11.06 -1.22
C ALA A 77 3.53 11.01 -0.27
N GLN A 78 3.30 12.07 0.52
CA GLN A 78 2.14 12.13 1.41
C GLN A 78 0.83 12.17 0.62
N LYS A 79 0.76 12.99 -0.43
CA LYS A 79 -0.44 13.14 -1.26
C LYS A 79 -0.81 11.83 -1.96
N VAL A 80 0.18 11.12 -2.47
CA VAL A 80 -0.03 9.79 -3.08
C VAL A 80 -0.47 8.78 -2.02
N THR A 81 0.20 8.75 -0.86
CA THR A 81 -0.15 7.85 0.24
C THR A 81 -1.57 8.12 0.73
N ASP A 82 -1.97 9.38 0.93
CA ASP A 82 -3.33 9.77 1.33
C ASP A 82 -4.37 9.31 0.30
N ALA A 83 -4.09 9.46 -1.00
CA ALA A 83 -4.97 8.96 -2.06
C ALA A 83 -5.10 7.43 -2.03
N ILE A 84 -4.03 6.69 -1.73
CA ILE A 84 -4.07 5.23 -1.53
C ILE A 84 -4.96 4.90 -0.33
N LEU A 85 -4.77 5.57 0.80
CA LEU A 85 -5.56 5.32 2.01
C LEU A 85 -7.04 5.59 1.79
N ILE A 86 -7.41 6.67 1.08
CA ILE A 86 -8.80 6.95 0.67
C ILE A 86 -9.34 5.83 -0.22
N LYS A 87 -8.57 5.39 -1.22
CA LYS A 87 -8.98 4.31 -2.12
C LYS A 87 -9.22 3.01 -1.36
N ILE A 88 -8.33 2.63 -0.44
CA ILE A 88 -8.51 1.44 0.41
C ILE A 88 -9.76 1.59 1.28
N ALA A 89 -9.90 2.73 1.94
CA ALA A 89 -11.01 3.04 2.84
C ALA A 89 -12.38 2.99 2.15
N THR A 90 -12.43 3.37 0.88
CA THR A 90 -13.67 3.41 0.08
C THR A 90 -13.95 2.10 -0.66
N THR A 91 -13.04 1.14 -0.63
CA THR A 91 -13.29 -0.22 -1.15
C THR A 91 -14.46 -0.83 -0.39
N PRO A 92 -15.56 -1.25 -1.05
CA PRO A 92 -16.79 -1.68 -0.37
C PRO A 92 -16.58 -2.74 0.70
N PHE A 93 -15.71 -3.72 0.43
CA PHE A 93 -15.35 -4.75 1.39
C PHE A 93 -14.69 -4.18 2.66
N ILE A 94 -13.81 -3.17 2.52
CA ILE A 94 -13.15 -2.52 3.66
C ILE A 94 -14.13 -1.65 4.43
N THR A 95 -14.98 -0.87 3.74
CA THR A 95 -16.03 -0.06 4.37
C THR A 95 -16.97 -0.92 5.21
N GLU A 96 -17.47 -2.03 4.64
CA GLU A 96 -18.35 -2.97 5.33
C GLU A 96 -17.64 -3.67 6.49
N TRP A 97 -16.40 -4.13 6.27
CA TRP A 97 -15.59 -4.77 7.30
C TRP A 97 -15.31 -3.84 8.49
N ALA A 98 -15.16 -2.54 8.25
CA ALA A 98 -15.02 -1.53 9.30
C ALA A 98 -16.35 -1.21 10.02
N GLY A 99 -17.47 -1.81 9.60
CA GLY A 99 -18.79 -1.64 10.23
C GLY A 99 -19.62 -0.49 9.66
N TYR A 100 -19.29 0.01 8.46
CA TYR A 100 -19.97 1.12 7.82
C TYR A 100 -20.63 0.68 6.50
N GLU A 101 -21.82 1.22 6.19
CA GLU A 101 -22.43 1.04 4.86
C GLU A 101 -21.79 1.97 3.83
N THR A 102 -21.44 3.19 4.25
CA THR A 102 -20.73 4.20 3.48
C THR A 102 -19.80 4.99 4.41
N ILE A 103 -18.80 5.67 3.84
CA ILE A 103 -17.99 6.64 4.60
C ILE A 103 -18.92 7.72 5.20
N PRO A 104 -18.79 8.02 6.51
CA PRO A 104 -19.61 9.04 7.16
C PRO A 104 -19.29 10.46 6.68
N VAL A 105 -20.26 11.36 6.83
CA VAL A 105 -20.17 12.76 6.38
C VAL A 105 -19.53 13.65 7.46
N CYS A 106 -18.56 14.48 7.05
CA CYS A 106 -17.92 15.46 7.92
C CYS A 106 -18.89 16.61 8.30
N PRO A 107 -18.76 17.25 9.48
CA PRO A 107 -17.94 16.88 10.64
C PRO A 107 -18.71 15.98 11.63
N GLY A 108 -19.89 15.48 11.25
CA GLY A 108 -20.84 14.83 12.16
C GLY A 108 -20.38 13.47 12.67
N ASP A 109 -19.74 12.69 11.80
CA ASP A 109 -19.20 11.36 12.14
C ASP A 109 -17.93 11.09 11.33
N LEU A 110 -17.08 10.18 11.82
CA LEU A 110 -15.77 9.85 11.25
C LEU A 110 -15.61 8.33 11.16
N MET A 111 -15.14 7.83 10.02
CA MET A 111 -14.66 6.46 9.96
C MET A 111 -13.24 6.43 10.52
N CYS A 112 -13.09 5.81 11.68
CA CYS A 112 -11.79 5.54 12.26
C CYS A 112 -11.25 4.23 11.68
N LEU A 113 -10.32 4.31 10.72
CA LEU A 113 -9.49 3.16 10.38
C LEU A 113 -8.31 3.13 11.34
N LEU A 114 -8.35 2.21 12.29
CA LEU A 114 -7.42 2.19 13.41
C LEU A 114 -6.13 1.45 13.02
N ARG A 115 -5.03 2.22 12.95
CA ARG A 115 -3.67 1.81 12.60
C ARG A 115 -3.51 1.50 11.12
N MET A 116 -3.15 2.53 10.38
CA MET A 116 -2.67 2.41 9.01
C MET A 116 -1.14 2.30 9.07
N TYR A 117 -0.61 1.12 8.74
CA TYR A 117 0.83 0.98 8.52
C TYR A 117 1.13 1.45 7.10
N ASP A 118 1.19 2.77 6.96
CA ASP A 118 1.38 3.48 5.70
C ASP A 118 2.84 3.86 5.46
N ALA A 119 3.72 3.62 6.44
CA ALA A 119 5.14 3.94 6.36
C ALA A 119 5.96 2.74 5.87
N ILE A 120 6.57 2.88 4.70
CA ILE A 120 7.49 1.94 4.06
C ILE A 120 8.91 2.49 4.18
N CYS A 121 9.85 1.66 4.60
CA CYS A 121 11.28 1.97 4.65
C CYS A 121 11.98 1.44 3.39
N TYR A 122 12.57 2.31 2.58
CA TYR A 122 13.13 1.97 1.27
C TYR A 122 14.39 2.77 0.93
N ASP A 123 15.19 2.24 0.00
CA ASP A 123 16.40 2.87 -0.56
C ASP A 123 16.27 2.95 -2.08
N GLY A 124 15.49 3.94 -2.52
CA GLY A 124 15.24 4.23 -3.92
C GLY A 124 14.30 3.24 -4.61
N TRP A 125 14.46 3.13 -5.93
CA TRP A 125 13.46 2.51 -6.81
C TRP A 125 14.09 1.51 -7.77
N VAL A 126 13.41 0.38 -7.96
CA VAL A 126 13.84 -0.71 -8.85
C VAL A 126 12.87 -0.84 -10.00
N ALA A 127 13.38 -0.83 -11.24
CA ALA A 127 12.57 -1.06 -12.43
C ALA A 127 12.15 -2.54 -12.51
N THR A 128 10.87 -2.77 -12.77
CA THR A 128 10.25 -4.09 -12.87
C THR A 128 9.02 -4.06 -13.79
N SER A 129 8.29 -5.16 -13.86
CA SER A 129 6.97 -5.30 -14.47
C SER A 129 5.84 -4.97 -13.48
N SER A 130 4.67 -4.60 -14.02
CA SER A 130 3.39 -4.45 -13.29
C SER A 130 3.26 -5.40 -12.09
N LEU A 131 2.74 -4.88 -10.98
CA LEU A 131 2.50 -5.66 -9.77
C LEU A 131 1.41 -6.73 -9.96
N ASP A 132 0.56 -6.60 -10.97
CA ASP A 132 -0.54 -7.53 -11.24
C ASP A 132 -0.04 -8.80 -11.95
N PRO A 133 0.02 -9.96 -11.28
CA PRO A 133 0.54 -11.20 -11.86
C PRO A 133 -0.39 -11.81 -12.92
N LEU A 134 -1.65 -11.39 -12.97
CA LEU A 134 -2.66 -11.86 -13.93
C LEU A 134 -2.97 -10.80 -15.01
N GLY A 135 -2.48 -9.58 -14.82
CA GLY A 135 -2.75 -8.42 -15.67
C GLY A 135 -1.84 -8.29 -16.88
N THR A 136 -1.93 -7.13 -17.53
CA THR A 136 -1.02 -6.78 -18.62
C THR A 136 0.35 -6.43 -18.05
N ASP A 137 1.40 -7.01 -18.65
CA ASP A 137 2.78 -6.66 -18.31
C ASP A 137 3.17 -5.32 -18.94
N PHE A 138 3.67 -4.40 -18.12
CA PHE A 138 4.18 -3.09 -18.52
C PHE A 138 5.21 -2.59 -17.50
N PRO A 139 6.15 -1.71 -17.90
CA PRO A 139 7.22 -1.26 -17.00
C PRO A 139 6.71 -0.37 -15.87
N VAL A 140 7.14 -0.66 -14.66
CA VAL A 140 6.90 0.13 -13.44
C VAL A 140 8.18 0.27 -12.62
N GLN A 141 8.20 1.19 -11.67
CA GLN A 141 9.25 1.28 -10.64
C GLN A 141 8.67 0.95 -9.27
N VAL A 142 9.22 -0.05 -8.58
CA VAL A 142 8.80 -0.44 -7.22
C VAL A 142 9.79 0.09 -6.19
N MET A 143 9.30 0.41 -4.99
CA MET A 143 10.16 0.77 -3.86
C MET A 143 11.12 -0.37 -3.53
N ASN A 144 12.40 -0.05 -3.42
CA ASN A 144 13.44 -0.98 -2.96
C ASN A 144 13.41 -1.08 -1.44
N LYS A 145 12.53 -1.93 -0.91
CA LYS A 145 12.33 -2.06 0.54
C LYS A 145 13.60 -2.47 1.27
N CYS A 146 13.83 -1.86 2.42
CA CYS A 146 14.95 -2.18 3.30
C CYS A 146 14.60 -3.22 4.35
N ASP A 147 13.35 -3.25 4.80
CA ASP A 147 12.81 -4.26 5.71
C ASP A 147 11.27 -4.31 5.61
N GLU A 148 10.66 -5.24 6.33
CA GLU A 148 9.21 -5.46 6.37
C GLU A 148 8.58 -5.07 7.72
N SER A 149 9.23 -4.18 8.48
CA SER A 149 8.72 -3.78 9.79
C SER A 149 7.50 -2.88 9.66
N GLU A 150 6.47 -3.19 10.43
CA GLU A 150 5.26 -2.39 10.55
C GLU A 150 5.58 -1.01 11.14
N ARG A 151 5.24 0.06 10.41
CA ARG A 151 5.42 1.46 10.80
C ARG A 151 4.20 2.29 10.37
N CYS A 152 3.91 3.35 11.10
CA CYS A 152 2.85 4.30 10.75
C CYS A 152 3.45 5.69 10.66
N CYS A 153 3.10 6.47 9.63
CA CYS A 153 3.46 7.88 9.60
C CYS A 153 2.76 8.66 10.72
N ASN A 154 1.56 8.22 11.13
CA ASN A 154 0.82 8.72 12.28
C ASN A 154 0.00 7.61 12.95
N GLU A 155 -0.23 7.71 14.26
CA GLU A 155 -0.93 6.68 15.06
C GLU A 155 -2.34 6.35 14.59
N THR A 156 -3.09 7.37 14.18
CA THR A 156 -4.49 7.25 13.83
C THR A 156 -4.79 8.08 12.59
N VAL A 157 -5.50 7.49 11.64
CA VAL A 157 -6.01 8.19 10.46
C VAL A 157 -7.53 8.07 10.51
N THR A 158 -8.22 9.21 10.42
CA THR A 158 -9.69 9.25 10.31
C THR A 158 -10.07 9.76 8.94
N ILE A 159 -11.15 9.19 8.38
CA ILE A 159 -11.65 9.55 7.06
C ILE A 159 -13.13 9.91 7.19
N CYS A 160 -13.53 10.99 6.54
CA CYS A 160 -14.93 11.35 6.33
C CYS A 160 -15.11 11.96 4.93
N TYR A 161 -16.35 12.11 4.50
CA TYR A 161 -16.71 12.73 3.22
C TYR A 161 -17.24 14.15 3.46
N ASP A 162 -16.61 15.15 2.84
CA ASP A 162 -17.05 16.54 2.84
C ASP A 162 -18.03 16.78 1.68
N GLU A 163 -19.32 16.86 2.00
CA GLU A 163 -20.38 17.11 1.01
C GLU A 163 -20.33 18.51 0.39
N ILE A 164 -19.71 19.49 1.06
CA ILE A 164 -19.61 20.87 0.57
C ILE A 164 -18.60 20.95 -0.57
N ASN A 165 -17.43 20.34 -0.36
CA ASN A 165 -16.34 20.31 -1.33
C ASN A 165 -16.41 19.09 -2.26
N ASN A 166 -17.29 18.12 -1.97
CA ASN A 166 -17.42 16.85 -2.68
C ASN A 166 -16.09 16.06 -2.72
N GLU A 167 -15.44 15.94 -1.55
CA GLU A 167 -14.12 15.31 -1.42
C GLU A 167 -14.02 14.46 -0.14
N TYR A 168 -13.09 13.49 -0.11
CA TYR A 168 -12.76 12.75 1.10
C TYR A 168 -11.68 13.50 1.88
N VAL A 169 -11.90 13.66 3.19
CA VAL A 169 -10.97 14.33 4.10
C VAL A 169 -10.28 13.28 4.96
N ILE A 170 -8.96 13.19 4.81
CA ILE A 170 -8.08 12.46 5.73
C ILE A 170 -7.66 13.42 6.84
N THR A 171 -7.78 12.98 8.10
CA THR A 171 -7.13 13.63 9.24
C THR A 171 -6.17 12.65 9.90
N ARG A 172 -4.91 13.06 10.03
CA ARG A 172 -3.87 12.32 10.74
C ARG A 172 -3.83 12.81 12.19
N LEU A 173 -4.05 11.90 13.14
CA LEU A 173 -4.08 12.15 14.58
C LEU A 173 -2.95 11.35 15.24
N GLY A 174 -2.12 12.01 16.05
CA GLY A 174 -1.02 11.35 16.77
C GLY A 174 0.31 12.09 16.69
N GLY A 175 1.25 11.70 17.56
CA GLY A 175 2.52 12.39 17.82
C GLY A 175 3.69 12.05 16.89
N GLY A 176 3.44 11.85 15.59
CA GLY A 176 4.46 11.53 14.59
C GLY A 176 4.63 10.04 14.27
N MET A 177 5.72 9.71 13.59
CA MET A 177 6.01 8.36 13.11
C MET A 177 6.10 7.35 14.26
N MET A 178 5.46 6.19 14.08
CA MET A 178 5.54 5.04 14.98
C MET A 178 6.21 3.85 14.32
N GLY A 179 6.83 3.02 15.16
CA GLY A 179 7.54 1.81 14.75
C GLY A 179 9.05 1.97 14.88
N PRO A 180 9.83 0.97 14.47
CA PRO A 180 11.29 1.07 14.48
C PRO A 180 11.77 2.10 13.45
N ASP A 181 12.84 2.83 13.78
CA ASP A 181 13.45 3.76 12.81
C ASP A 181 13.88 3.03 11.53
N CYS A 182 13.79 3.73 10.40
CA CYS A 182 14.36 3.29 9.15
C CYS A 182 15.89 3.44 9.24
N LYS A 183 16.63 2.37 8.91
CA LYS A 183 18.09 2.36 9.06
C LYS A 183 18.75 2.93 7.82
N GLU A 184 19.70 3.85 8.01
CA GLU A 184 20.56 4.36 6.95
C GLU A 184 21.16 3.23 6.09
N PRO A 185 21.18 3.37 4.74
CA PRO A 185 20.87 4.57 3.95
C PRO A 185 19.38 4.79 3.61
N CYS A 186 18.48 3.99 4.20
CA CYS A 186 17.07 3.98 3.84
C CYS A 186 16.31 5.17 4.45
N HIS A 187 15.23 5.56 3.78
CA HIS A 187 14.31 6.60 4.23
C HIS A 187 12.86 6.09 4.24
N THR A 188 11.97 6.87 4.86
CA THR A 188 10.54 6.57 4.93
C THR A 188 9.77 7.43 3.93
N ASN A 189 8.63 6.92 3.45
CA ASN A 189 7.66 7.71 2.66
C ASN A 189 6.79 8.65 3.53
N CYS A 190 7.15 8.86 4.80
CA CYS A 190 6.49 9.82 5.66
C CYS A 190 7.16 11.18 5.50
N GLU A 191 6.37 12.26 5.46
CA GLU A 191 6.92 13.62 5.58
C GLU A 191 7.42 13.88 7.01
N TYR A 192 8.53 14.62 7.12
CA TYR A 192 9.13 15.10 8.37
C TYR A 192 8.96 16.61 8.53
#